data_AF-R7LRW5-F1
#
_entry.id   AF-R7LRW5-F1
#
_cell.length_a   1.000
_cell.length_b   1.000
_cell.length_c   1.000
_cell.angle_alpha   90.00
_cell.angle_beta   90.00
_cell.angle_gamma   90.00
#
_symmetry.space_group_name_H-M   'P 1'
#
loop_
_entity.id
_entity.type
_entity.pdbx_description
1 polymer ?
#
loop_
_entity_poly.entity_id
_entity_poly.type
_entity_poly.pdbx_seq_one_letter_code
_entity_poly.pdbx_strand_id
1 'polypeptide(L)'
;MKNKISQERKKYLKKVKTKKLLVIATQLVILIGFLAIWEALANAKIIDSFITSQPSRIWNTFMNLTSNDLLKHVKVTVYETIVGFGLGTIMGVLIAIILWWSKFLAKVSEPFLVVLNSLPKVALGPIIIIWVRFRHTCYNRNGNCNLINCNNIRNAKWVFKNR
;
A
#
# COMPACT_ATOMS: atom_id res chain seq x y z
N MET A 1 2.37 -56.45 -16.41
CA MET A 1 3.77 -56.02 -16.63
C MET A 1 4.30 -55.30 -15.39
N LYS A 2 5.01 -56.03 -14.50
CA LYS A 2 5.51 -55.50 -13.22
C LYS A 2 6.76 -54.67 -13.52
N ASN A 3 6.58 -53.36 -13.63
CA ASN A 3 7.62 -52.40 -13.95
C ASN A 3 8.69 -52.42 -12.84
N LYS A 4 9.76 -53.21 -13.01
CA LYS A 4 10.86 -53.31 -12.05
C LYS A 4 11.59 -51.98 -12.04
N ILE A 5 11.19 -51.08 -11.16
CA ILE A 5 11.90 -49.83 -10.91
C ILE A 5 13.34 -50.19 -10.50
N SER A 6 14.27 -49.93 -11.41
CA SER A 6 15.71 -50.20 -11.25
C SER A 6 16.23 -49.57 -9.95
N GLN A 7 17.04 -50.32 -9.21
CA GLN A 7 17.61 -49.91 -7.92
C GLN A 7 18.38 -48.57 -8.02
N GLU A 8 18.97 -48.32 -9.19
CA GLU A 8 19.61 -47.05 -9.59
C GLU A 8 18.65 -45.85 -9.45
N ARG A 9 17.40 -46.00 -9.94
CA ARG A 9 16.38 -44.94 -9.89
C ARG A 9 15.95 -44.64 -8.46
N LYS A 10 15.87 -45.66 -7.58
CA LYS A 10 15.57 -45.46 -6.15
C LYS A 10 16.69 -44.71 -5.43
N LYS A 11 17.95 -45.00 -5.74
CA LYS A 11 19.12 -44.28 -5.20
C LYS A 11 19.17 -42.83 -5.68
N TYR A 12 18.87 -42.58 -6.97
CA TYR A 12 18.76 -41.23 -7.52
C TYR A 12 17.65 -40.41 -6.84
N LEU A 13 16.45 -40.97 -6.71
CA LEU A 13 15.32 -40.29 -6.06
C LEU A 13 15.59 -39.96 -4.57
N LYS A 14 16.31 -40.83 -3.85
CA LYS A 14 16.75 -40.53 -2.47
C LYS A 14 17.72 -39.35 -2.43
N LYS A 15 18.76 -39.33 -3.28
CA LYS A 15 19.71 -38.19 -3.36
C LYS A 15 19.01 -36.86 -3.67
N VAL A 16 18.03 -36.86 -4.58
CA VAL A 16 17.24 -35.66 -4.91
C VAL A 16 16.38 -35.19 -3.73
N LYS A 17 15.73 -36.11 -3.01
CA LYS A 17 14.95 -35.76 -1.80
C LYS A 17 15.83 -35.19 -0.69
N THR A 18 16.99 -35.79 -0.43
CA THR A 18 17.92 -35.31 0.61
C THR A 18 18.48 -33.93 0.26
N LYS A 19 18.83 -33.69 -1.01
CA LYS A 19 19.27 -32.35 -1.47
C LYS A 19 18.16 -31.30 -1.32
N LYS A 20 16.90 -31.61 -1.68
CA LYS A 20 15.76 -30.70 -1.47
C LYS A 20 15.54 -30.38 0.00
N LEU A 21 15.60 -31.39 0.88
CA LEU A 21 15.43 -31.19 2.32
C LEU A 21 16.55 -30.32 2.90
N LEU A 22 17.79 -30.53 2.44
CA LEU A 22 18.95 -29.74 2.86
C LEU A 22 18.82 -28.29 2.39
N VAL A 23 18.37 -28.05 1.16
CA VAL A 23 18.08 -26.69 0.66
C VAL A 23 17.00 -25.98 1.48
N ILE A 24 15.90 -26.66 1.81
CA ILE A 24 14.84 -26.09 2.65
C ILE A 24 15.35 -25.80 4.06
N ALA A 25 16.14 -26.71 4.64
CA ALA A 25 16.75 -26.49 5.96
C ALA A 25 17.69 -25.28 5.94
N THR A 26 18.52 -25.12 4.92
CA THR A 26 19.40 -23.94 4.78
C THR A 26 18.59 -22.66 4.61
N GLN A 27 17.50 -22.67 3.81
CA GLN A 27 16.61 -21.51 3.68
C GLN A 27 15.95 -21.12 4.99
N LEU A 28 15.47 -22.10 5.77
CA LEU A 28 14.89 -21.86 7.10
C LEU A 28 15.94 -21.32 8.08
N VAL A 29 17.15 -21.85 8.08
CA VAL A 29 18.24 -21.35 8.95
C VAL A 29 18.61 -19.91 8.60
N ILE A 30 18.71 -19.57 7.30
CA ILE A 30 18.97 -18.19 6.88
C ILE A 30 17.83 -17.27 7.32
N LEU A 31 16.57 -17.68 7.15
CA LEU A 31 15.41 -16.89 7.52
C LEU A 31 15.34 -16.67 9.03
N ILE A 32 15.52 -17.73 9.83
CA ILE A 32 15.53 -17.65 11.29
C ILE A 32 16.72 -16.82 11.78
N GLY A 33 17.91 -17.00 11.19
CA GLY A 33 19.10 -16.21 11.50
C GLY A 33 18.89 -14.72 11.20
N PHE A 34 18.28 -14.39 10.05
CA PHE A 34 17.92 -13.02 9.71
C PHE A 34 16.93 -12.43 10.71
N LEU A 35 15.88 -13.16 11.08
CA LEU A 35 14.91 -12.71 12.08
C LEU A 35 15.54 -12.51 13.46
N ALA A 36 16.44 -13.41 13.89
CA ALA A 36 17.13 -13.32 15.17
C ALA A 36 18.11 -12.14 15.21
N ILE A 37 18.87 -11.91 14.14
CA ILE A 37 19.74 -10.74 14.00
C ILE A 37 18.90 -9.45 14.01
N TRP A 38 17.77 -9.44 13.31
CA TRP A 38 16.84 -8.32 13.28
C TRP A 38 16.26 -8.04 14.68
N GLU A 39 15.84 -9.07 15.41
CA GLU A 39 15.34 -8.91 16.77
C GLU A 39 16.43 -8.44 17.75
N ALA A 40 17.65 -8.96 17.63
CA ALA A 40 18.79 -8.50 18.43
C ALA A 40 19.13 -7.02 18.14
N LEU A 41 19.16 -6.61 16.87
CA LEU A 41 19.38 -5.23 16.46
C LEU A 41 18.27 -4.29 16.93
N ALA A 42 17.02 -4.74 16.86
CA ALA A 42 15.87 -3.95 17.27
C ALA A 42 15.76 -3.83 18.81
N ASN A 43 16.20 -4.84 19.57
CA ASN A 43 16.32 -4.78 21.04
C ASN A 43 17.49 -3.89 21.48
N ALA A 44 18.59 -3.87 20.72
CA ALA A 44 19.78 -3.05 21.02
C ALA A 44 19.54 -1.54 20.86
N LYS A 45 18.36 -1.08 20.42
CA LYS A 45 17.98 0.35 20.27
C LYS A 45 18.90 1.17 19.33
N ILE A 46 19.72 0.50 18.51
CA ILE A 46 20.61 1.16 17.53
C ILE A 46 19.80 1.71 16.35
N ILE A 47 18.60 1.16 16.10
CA ILE A 47 17.67 1.58 15.05
C ILE A 47 16.36 2.01 15.74
N ASP A 48 15.82 3.16 15.35
CA ASP A 48 14.58 3.71 15.88
C ASP A 48 13.46 2.66 15.76
N SER A 49 13.03 2.13 16.91
CA SER A 49 12.03 1.05 17.01
C SER A 49 10.66 1.42 16.43
N PHE A 50 10.50 2.67 15.97
CA PHE A 50 9.33 3.15 15.24
C PHE A 50 9.36 2.79 13.74
N ILE A 51 10.53 2.70 13.11
CA ILE A 51 10.66 2.36 11.68
C ILE A 51 10.80 0.86 11.47
N THR A 52 11.49 0.17 12.37
CA THR A 52 11.67 -1.29 12.34
C THR A 52 10.84 -1.94 13.45
N SER A 53 9.55 -2.08 13.22
CA SER A 53 8.62 -2.75 14.14
C SER A 53 9.21 -4.07 14.65
N GLN A 54 9.51 -4.13 15.96
CA GLN A 54 10.08 -5.32 16.59
C GLN A 54 9.13 -6.51 16.42
N PRO A 55 9.59 -7.69 15.92
CA PRO A 55 8.74 -8.85 15.64
C PRO A 55 8.00 -9.38 16.89
N SER A 56 8.63 -9.36 18.07
CA SER A 56 8.00 -9.72 19.34
C SER A 56 6.91 -8.73 19.78
N ARG A 57 7.12 -7.43 19.52
CA ARG A 57 6.10 -6.40 19.76
C ARG A 57 4.93 -6.54 18.80
N ILE A 58 5.16 -6.89 17.54
CA ILE A 58 4.09 -7.23 16.57
C ILE A 58 3.27 -8.40 17.09
N TRP A 59 3.89 -9.46 17.62
CA TRP A 59 3.16 -10.62 18.14
C TRP A 59 2.30 -10.30 19.37
N ASN A 60 2.85 -9.57 20.36
CA ASN A 60 2.09 -9.12 21.52
C ASN A 60 0.99 -8.12 21.16
N THR A 61 1.25 -7.26 20.18
CA THR A 61 0.27 -6.27 19.69
C THR A 61 -0.83 -6.99 18.92
N PHE A 62 -0.52 -8.00 18.10
CA PHE A 62 -1.50 -8.83 17.38
C PHE A 62 -2.45 -9.57 18.33
N MET A 63 -1.92 -10.12 19.43
CA MET A 63 -2.75 -10.77 20.45
C MET A 63 -3.63 -9.77 21.23
N ASN A 64 -3.13 -8.55 21.51
CA ASN A 64 -3.92 -7.50 22.16
C ASN A 64 -4.90 -6.76 21.23
N LEU A 65 -4.61 -6.71 19.92
CA LEU A 65 -5.40 -6.02 18.90
C LEU A 65 -6.62 -6.81 18.42
N THR A 66 -6.62 -8.14 18.59
CA THR A 66 -7.83 -8.96 18.34
C THR A 66 -9.01 -8.49 19.20
N SER A 67 -8.73 -7.88 20.36
CA SER A 67 -9.72 -7.28 21.27
C SER A 67 -10.06 -5.82 20.96
N ASN A 68 -9.27 -5.09 20.15
CA ASN A 68 -9.37 -3.63 19.97
C ASN A 68 -9.60 -3.24 18.51
N ASP A 69 -10.79 -3.53 17.98
CA ASP A 69 -11.33 -2.88 16.76
C ASP A 69 -10.48 -2.99 15.47
N LEU A 70 -9.45 -3.84 15.42
CA LEU A 70 -8.61 -4.03 14.22
C LEU A 70 -9.47 -4.46 13.02
N LEU A 71 -10.41 -5.38 13.25
CA LEU A 71 -11.36 -5.81 12.22
C LEU A 71 -12.25 -4.67 11.73
N LYS A 72 -12.57 -3.69 12.58
CA LYS A 72 -13.34 -2.51 12.18
C LYS A 72 -12.52 -1.58 11.31
N HIS A 73 -11.26 -1.28 11.67
CA HIS A 73 -10.36 -0.46 10.86
C HIS A 73 -10.05 -1.08 9.50
N VAL A 74 -9.82 -2.40 9.47
CA VAL A 74 -9.62 -3.15 8.23
C VAL A 74 -10.89 -3.10 7.37
N LYS A 75 -12.07 -3.36 7.95
CA LYS A 75 -13.35 -3.28 7.22
C LYS A 75 -13.60 -1.89 6.64
N VAL A 76 -13.34 -0.82 7.38
CA VAL A 76 -13.50 0.55 6.90
C VAL A 76 -12.56 0.81 5.71
N THR A 77 -11.28 0.46 5.83
CA THR A 77 -10.30 0.65 4.74
C THR A 77 -10.68 -0.12 3.49
N VAL A 78 -11.10 -1.38 3.65
CA VAL A 78 -11.55 -2.23 2.53
C VAL A 78 -12.81 -1.65 1.88
N TYR A 79 -13.80 -1.25 2.69
CA TYR A 79 -15.02 -0.65 2.19
C TYR A 79 -14.74 0.64 1.41
N GLU A 80 -13.93 1.54 1.96
CA GLU A 80 -13.56 2.80 1.32
C GLU A 80 -12.76 2.58 0.03
N THR A 81 -11.90 1.56 0.02
CA THR A 81 -11.17 1.14 -1.20
C THR A 81 -12.13 0.62 -2.26
N ILE A 82 -13.08 -0.24 -1.90
CA ILE A 82 -14.05 -0.79 -2.86
C ILE A 82 -14.93 0.30 -3.45
N VAL A 83 -15.44 1.21 -2.62
CA VAL A 83 -16.28 2.33 -3.07
C VAL A 83 -15.49 3.28 -3.96
N GLY A 84 -14.28 3.68 -3.54
CA GLY A 84 -13.42 4.56 -4.32
C GLY A 84 -12.97 3.93 -5.63
N PHE A 85 -12.60 2.65 -5.61
CA PHE A 85 -12.21 1.90 -6.81
C PHE A 85 -13.38 1.71 -7.76
N GLY A 86 -14.57 1.37 -7.26
CA GLY A 86 -15.77 1.18 -8.06
C GLY A 86 -16.18 2.46 -8.78
N LEU A 87 -16.30 3.57 -8.04
CA LEU A 87 -16.63 4.87 -8.62
C LEU A 87 -15.56 5.36 -9.60
N GLY A 88 -14.28 5.22 -9.24
CA GLY A 88 -13.17 5.60 -10.11
C GLY A 88 -13.13 4.79 -11.41
N THR A 89 -13.39 3.48 -11.34
CA THR A 89 -13.40 2.60 -12.51
C THR A 89 -14.56 2.95 -13.44
N ILE A 90 -15.78 3.12 -12.92
CA ILE A 90 -16.94 3.48 -13.74
C ILE A 90 -16.69 4.81 -14.46
N MET A 91 -16.24 5.82 -13.73
CA MET A 91 -16.01 7.15 -14.31
C MET A 91 -14.84 7.15 -15.31
N GLY A 92 -13.75 6.42 -15.02
CA GLY A 92 -12.62 6.27 -15.93
C GLY A 92 -12.99 5.53 -17.22
N VAL A 93 -13.79 4.46 -17.12
CA VAL A 93 -14.28 3.71 -18.29
C VAL A 93 -15.19 4.58 -19.16
N LEU A 94 -16.10 5.35 -18.56
CA LEU A 94 -16.96 6.27 -19.30
C LEU A 94 -16.14 7.31 -20.09
N ILE A 95 -15.14 7.92 -19.45
CA ILE A 95 -14.23 8.87 -20.11
C ILE A 95 -13.46 8.17 -21.24
N ALA A 96 -12.94 6.97 -21.01
CA ALA A 96 -12.21 6.22 -22.03
C ALA A 96 -13.09 5.92 -23.26
N ILE A 97 -14.35 5.53 -23.07
CA ILE A 97 -15.31 5.30 -24.17
C ILE A 97 -15.57 6.58 -24.96
N ILE A 98 -15.76 7.72 -24.30
CA ILE A 98 -15.99 9.02 -24.95
C ILE A 98 -14.77 9.42 -25.79
N LEU A 99 -13.56 9.25 -25.25
CA LEU A 99 -12.31 9.52 -25.97
C LEU A 99 -12.15 8.59 -27.17
N TRP A 100 -12.56 7.32 -27.05
CA TRP A 100 -12.47 6.35 -28.14
C TRP A 100 -13.39 6.71 -29.31
N TRP A 101 -14.58 7.25 -29.05
CA TRP A 101 -15.53 7.61 -30.12
C TRP A 101 -15.13 8.86 -30.92
N SER A 102 -14.33 9.76 -30.35
CA SER A 102 -13.94 11.02 -31.01
C SER A 102 -12.43 11.08 -31.28
N LYS A 103 -12.05 10.97 -32.56
CA LYS A 103 -10.66 11.14 -33.02
C LYS A 103 -10.07 12.51 -32.66
N PHE A 104 -10.90 13.55 -32.56
CA PHE A 104 -10.46 14.89 -32.17
C PHE A 104 -10.14 14.97 -30.68
N LEU A 105 -11.02 14.47 -29.80
CA LEU A 105 -10.80 14.46 -28.35
C LEU A 105 -9.60 13.58 -27.97
N ALA A 106 -9.44 12.44 -28.63
CA ALA A 106 -8.28 11.56 -28.42
C ALA A 106 -6.97 12.31 -28.68
N LYS A 107 -6.87 13.01 -29.81
CA LYS A 107 -5.65 13.71 -30.22
C LYS A 107 -5.32 14.93 -29.35
N VAL A 108 -6.34 15.61 -28.83
CA VAL A 108 -6.16 16.73 -27.88
C VAL A 108 -5.77 16.21 -26.48
N SER A 109 -6.36 15.09 -26.04
CA SER A 109 -6.15 14.55 -24.68
C SER A 109 -4.85 13.77 -24.54
N GLU A 110 -4.29 13.27 -25.64
CA GLU A 110 -3.06 12.47 -25.68
C GLU A 110 -1.88 13.06 -24.88
N PRO A 111 -1.46 14.32 -25.07
CA PRO A 111 -0.38 14.90 -24.26
C PRO A 111 -0.73 15.00 -22.76
N PHE A 112 -1.99 15.25 -22.42
CA PHE A 112 -2.43 15.33 -21.02
C PHE A 112 -2.44 13.95 -20.34
N LEU A 113 -2.85 12.90 -21.06
CA LEU A 113 -2.85 11.53 -20.55
C LEU A 113 -1.43 11.02 -20.26
N VAL A 114 -0.46 11.38 -21.11
CA VAL A 114 0.96 11.05 -20.91
C VAL A 114 1.52 11.75 -19.67
N VAL A 115 1.19 13.04 -19.47
CA VAL A 115 1.59 13.77 -18.27
C VAL A 115 0.95 13.15 -17.02
N LEU A 116 -0.35 12.84 -17.05
CA LEU A 116 -1.06 12.20 -15.94
C LEU A 116 -0.45 10.84 -15.56
N ASN A 117 0.00 10.04 -16.54
CA ASN A 117 0.68 8.77 -16.28
C ASN A 117 2.05 8.95 -15.60
N SER A 118 2.74 10.04 -15.94
CA SER A 118 4.06 10.38 -15.40
C SER A 118 3.99 11.02 -14.01
N LEU A 119 2.81 11.43 -13.56
CA LEU A 119 2.65 12.03 -12.23
C LEU A 119 2.84 10.98 -11.12
N PRO A 120 3.72 11.26 -10.13
CA PRO A 120 3.84 10.38 -8.98
C PRO A 120 2.55 10.41 -8.16
N LYS A 121 1.93 9.25 -7.94
CA LYS A 121 0.69 9.12 -7.16
C LYS A 121 0.78 9.77 -5.76
N VAL A 122 1.98 9.82 -5.18
CA VAL A 122 2.26 10.43 -3.87
C VAL A 122 2.02 11.94 -3.84
N ALA A 123 2.15 12.64 -4.98
CA ALA A 123 1.91 14.09 -5.07
C ALA A 123 0.42 14.45 -5.05
N LEU A 124 -0.47 13.52 -5.42
CA LEU A 124 -1.92 13.75 -5.47
C LEU A 124 -2.54 13.84 -4.07
N GLY A 125 -1.97 13.15 -3.08
CA GLY A 125 -2.47 13.13 -1.70
C GLY A 125 -2.66 14.53 -1.11
N PRO A 126 -1.62 15.37 -1.05
CA PRO A 126 -1.72 16.74 -0.53
C PRO A 126 -2.71 17.61 -1.30
N ILE A 127 -2.78 17.48 -2.63
CA ILE A 127 -3.68 18.28 -3.48
C ILE A 127 -5.14 17.97 -3.15
N ILE A 128 -5.49 16.69 -3.03
CA ILE A 128 -6.84 16.24 -2.66
C ILE A 128 -7.21 16.77 -1.26
N ILE A 129 -6.30 16.69 -0.30
CA ILE A 129 -6.52 17.19 1.07
C ILE A 129 -6.80 18.70 1.08
N ILE A 130 -6.00 19.50 0.35
CA ILE A 130 -6.20 20.95 0.26
C ILE A 130 -7.54 21.27 -0.41
N TRP A 131 -7.88 20.57 -1.49
CA TRP A 131 -9.10 20.81 -2.25
C TRP A 131 -10.36 20.48 -1.44
N VAL A 132 -10.39 19.32 -0.79
CA VAL A 132 -11.49 18.93 0.12
C VAL A 132 -11.58 19.90 1.30
N ARG A 133 -10.44 20.30 1.88
CA ARG A 133 -10.40 21.23 3.02
C ARG A 133 -10.88 22.63 2.64
N PHE A 134 -10.48 23.16 1.49
CA PHE A 134 -10.92 24.48 1.00
C PHE A 134 -12.44 24.52 0.82
N ARG A 135 -13.01 23.46 0.23
CA ARG A 135 -14.47 23.36 0.08
C ARG A 135 -15.21 23.34 1.43
N HIS A 136 -14.66 22.71 2.46
CA HIS A 136 -15.25 22.73 3.81
C HIS A 136 -15.05 24.06 4.56
N THR A 137 -13.98 24.81 4.29
CA THR A 137 -13.72 26.09 4.97
C THR A 137 -14.55 27.25 4.39
N CYS A 138 -15.03 27.15 3.14
CA CYS A 138 -15.95 28.11 2.54
C CYS A 138 -17.44 27.84 2.86
N TYR A 139 -17.75 26.97 3.81
CA TYR A 139 -19.12 26.78 4.32
C TYR A 139 -19.31 27.59 5.61
N ASN A 140 -19.60 28.87 5.47
CA ASN A 140 -20.10 29.70 6.57
C ASN A 140 -21.57 29.36 6.83
N ARG A 141 -22.00 29.23 8.09
CA ARG A 141 -23.40 28.95 8.49
C ARG A 141 -24.43 29.96 7.95
N ASN A 142 -24.00 31.10 7.41
CA ASN A 142 -24.86 32.20 6.98
C ASN A 142 -24.96 32.38 5.45
N GLY A 143 -24.53 31.42 4.63
CA GLY A 143 -24.82 31.42 3.18
C GLY A 143 -24.18 32.53 2.34
N ASN A 144 -23.26 33.34 2.89
CA ASN A 144 -22.59 34.42 2.16
C ASN A 144 -21.10 34.10 1.94
N CYS A 145 -20.74 33.78 0.69
CA CYS A 145 -19.38 33.44 0.28
C CYS A 145 -18.65 34.68 -0.25
N ASN A 146 -17.96 35.42 0.63
CA ASN A 146 -17.03 36.46 0.19
C ASN A 146 -15.66 35.83 -0.09
N LEU A 147 -15.37 35.55 -1.37
CA LEU A 147 -14.11 35.00 -1.88
C LEU A 147 -12.85 35.82 -1.53
N ILE A 148 -13.01 37.05 -1.05
CA ILE A 148 -11.92 38.03 -0.90
C ILE A 148 -11.28 38.02 0.49
N ASN A 149 -11.93 37.43 1.51
CA ASN A 149 -11.44 37.50 2.90
C ASN A 149 -10.94 36.16 3.45
N CYS A 150 -10.03 35.50 2.74
CA CYS A 150 -9.33 34.29 3.22
C CYS A 150 -7.85 34.62 3.53
N ASN A 151 -7.61 35.62 4.37
CA ASN A 151 -6.24 36.09 4.69
C ASN A 151 -5.48 35.19 5.68
N ASN A 152 -6.05 34.03 6.09
CA ASN A 152 -5.49 33.17 7.14
C ASN A 152 -5.09 31.75 6.66
N ILE A 153 -4.59 31.64 5.42
CA ILE A 153 -3.96 30.40 4.90
C ILE A 153 -2.49 30.25 5.39
N ARG A 154 -1.93 31.27 6.05
CA ARG A 154 -0.50 31.30 6.46
C ARG A 154 -0.10 30.28 7.55
N ASN A 155 -1.04 29.52 8.11
CA ASN A 155 -0.75 28.51 9.14
C ASN A 155 -0.78 27.04 8.65
N ALA A 156 -0.63 26.80 7.34
CA ALA A 156 -0.40 25.47 6.78
C ALA A 156 1.01 24.88 7.07
N LYS A 157 1.70 25.36 8.12
CA LYS A 157 3.02 24.88 8.59
C LYS A 157 2.97 23.44 9.16
N TRP A 158 1.78 22.87 9.32
CA TRP A 158 1.57 21.53 9.88
C TRP A 158 1.78 20.37 8.90
N VAL A 159 1.80 20.59 7.58
CA VAL A 159 1.92 19.50 6.60
C VAL A 159 3.37 19.00 6.42
N PHE A 160 4.37 19.82 6.75
CA PHE A 160 5.79 19.51 6.54
C PHE A 160 6.61 19.38 7.82
N LYS A 161 6.03 19.58 9.01
CA LYS A 161 6.79 19.53 10.27
C LYS A 161 6.99 18.11 10.82
N ASN A 162 6.43 17.08 10.19
CA ASN A 162 6.56 15.71 10.71
C ASN A 162 6.63 14.64 9.60
N ARG A 163 7.34 14.95 8.51
CA ARG A 163 7.81 13.93 7.56
C ARG A 163 9.32 13.93 7.51
#